data_AF-A0A3P7JIS3-F1
#
_entry.id   AF-A0A3P7JIS3-F1
#
_cell.length_a   1.000
_cell.length_b   1.000
_cell.length_c   1.000
_cell.angle_alpha   90.00
_cell.angle_beta   90.00
_cell.angle_gamma   90.00
#
_symmetry.space_group_name_H-M   'P 1'
#
loop_
_entity.id
_entity.type
_entity.pdbx_description
1 polymer ?
#
loop_
_entity_poly.entity_id
_entity_poly.type
_entity_poly.pdbx_seq_one_letter_code
_entity_poly.pdbx_strand_id
1 'polypeptide(L)'
;MKRRWDLSYIELRDKLEKWGKKYGVEDKVAQFIEEMEKGRHEHYEKFTSLIARLPILSKEFISIVENRNKTLNELKAERNTFLSEHELDKVAQFIEEMEKSRHEHYEKFTSLIARLPVLSKKFISIVENSNKTLNELKGERNTFLSEHELEYKIMSYAWKLANRPRRLRRRVGRDSIPWAGMKESSAVLAEFF
;
A
#
# COMPACT_ATOMS: atom_id res chain seq x y z
N MET A 1 40.57 21.35 1.68
CA MET A 1 39.98 22.25 0.67
C MET A 1 38.47 21.99 0.66
N LYS A 2 37.62 23.00 0.89
CA LYS A 2 36.14 22.82 0.84
C LYS A 2 35.72 22.41 -0.58
N ARG A 3 34.88 21.39 -0.74
CA ARG A 3 34.32 20.98 -2.04
C ARG A 3 33.26 21.98 -2.49
N ARG A 4 32.88 21.95 -3.78
CA ARG A 4 31.86 22.86 -4.36
C ARG A 4 30.55 22.86 -3.56
N TRP A 5 30.13 21.69 -3.07
CA TRP A 5 28.88 21.49 -2.32
C TRP A 5 28.97 21.94 -0.85
N ASP A 6 30.17 22.27 -0.37
CA ASP A 6 30.41 22.77 0.99
C ASP A 6 30.45 24.32 1.04
N LEU A 7 30.22 24.98 -0.10
CA LEU A 7 30.24 26.43 -0.22
C LEU A 7 28.81 26.97 -0.10
N SER A 8 28.66 28.04 0.67
CA SER A 8 27.46 28.88 0.59
C SER A 8 27.34 29.48 -0.81
N TYR A 9 26.13 29.89 -1.17
CA TYR A 9 25.89 30.54 -2.45
C TYR A 9 26.74 31.81 -2.65
N ILE A 10 26.90 32.59 -1.57
CA ILE A 10 27.73 33.80 -1.57
C ILE A 10 29.19 33.43 -1.86
N GLU A 11 29.75 32.43 -1.14
CA GLU A 11 31.11 31.95 -1.39
C GLU A 11 31.30 31.38 -2.80
N LEU A 12 30.29 30.71 -3.35
CA LEU A 12 30.32 30.15 -4.71
C LEU A 12 30.31 31.26 -5.77
N ARG A 13 29.44 32.25 -5.62
CA ARG A 13 29.34 33.42 -6.50
C ARG A 13 30.68 34.17 -6.52
N ASP A 14 31.22 34.45 -5.34
CA ASP A 14 32.48 35.17 -5.17
C ASP A 14 33.67 34.43 -5.83
N LYS A 15 33.67 33.10 -5.81
CA LYS A 15 34.64 32.27 -6.54
C LYS A 15 34.44 32.29 -8.05
N LEU A 16 33.20 32.27 -8.53
CA LEU A 16 32.91 32.34 -9.96
C LEU A 16 33.34 33.69 -10.54
N GLU A 17 33.06 34.79 -9.85
CA GLU A 17 33.48 36.13 -10.27
C GLU A 17 35.01 36.26 -10.30
N LYS A 18 35.73 35.74 -9.28
CA LYS A 18 37.20 35.70 -9.28
C LYS A 18 37.76 34.83 -10.41
N TRP A 19 37.10 33.71 -10.72
CA TRP A 19 37.46 32.84 -11.82
C TRP A 19 37.24 33.53 -13.17
N GLY A 20 36.10 34.21 -13.35
CA GLY A 20 35.80 35.00 -14.56
C GLY A 20 36.87 36.05 -14.84
N LYS A 21 37.27 36.80 -13.82
CA LYS A 21 38.36 37.80 -13.91
C LYS A 21 39.71 37.21 -14.27
N LYS A 22 40.02 36.03 -13.75
CA LYS A 22 41.30 35.34 -14.04
C LYS A 22 41.41 34.93 -15.51
N TYR A 23 40.30 34.62 -16.16
CA TYR A 23 40.28 34.08 -17.53
C TYR A 23 39.66 35.03 -18.57
N GLY A 24 39.32 36.26 -18.19
CA GLY A 24 38.75 37.27 -19.11
C GLY A 24 37.38 36.89 -19.66
N VAL A 25 36.54 36.24 -18.84
CA VAL A 25 35.19 35.79 -19.22
C VAL A 25 34.11 36.35 -18.28
N GLU A 26 34.34 37.54 -17.74
CA GLU A 26 33.47 38.20 -16.77
C GLU A 26 32.03 38.31 -17.25
N ASP A 27 31.82 38.68 -18.52
CA ASP A 27 30.47 38.84 -19.09
C ASP A 27 29.69 37.52 -19.09
N LYS A 28 30.34 36.40 -19.43
CA LYS A 28 29.72 35.07 -19.40
C LYS A 28 29.39 34.61 -17.98
N VAL A 29 30.26 34.94 -17.02
CA VAL A 29 30.05 34.64 -15.61
C VAL A 29 28.90 35.47 -15.05
N ALA A 30 28.79 36.75 -15.41
CA ALA A 30 27.70 37.62 -15.01
C ALA A 30 26.35 37.10 -15.55
N GLN A 31 26.27 36.77 -16.84
CA GLN A 31 25.08 36.16 -17.45
C GLN A 31 24.66 34.87 -16.74
N PHE A 32 25.63 33.98 -16.47
CA PHE A 32 25.35 32.73 -15.76
C PHE A 32 24.81 32.95 -14.33
N ILE A 33 25.35 33.93 -13.60
CA ILE A 33 24.87 34.28 -12.26
C ILE A 33 23.42 34.80 -12.34
N GLU A 34 23.13 35.67 -13.29
CA GLU A 34 21.79 36.23 -13.50
C GLU A 34 20.76 35.14 -13.86
N GLU A 35 21.09 34.22 -14.76
CA GLU A 35 20.25 33.06 -15.09
C GLU A 35 19.99 32.17 -13.87
N MET A 36 21.01 31.94 -13.04
CA MET A 36 20.88 31.17 -11.81
C MET A 36 19.98 31.86 -10.78
N GLU A 37 20.07 33.19 -10.63
CA GLU A 37 19.22 33.95 -9.72
C GLU A 37 17.77 33.97 -10.21
N LYS A 38 17.55 34.17 -11.51
CA LYS A 38 16.23 34.10 -12.13
C LYS A 38 15.60 32.73 -11.95
N GLY A 39 16.31 31.66 -12.32
CA GLY A 39 15.81 30.29 -12.16
C GLY A 39 15.51 29.94 -10.70
N ARG A 40 16.32 30.44 -9.76
CA ARG A 40 16.03 30.29 -8.33
C ARG A 40 14.74 31.01 -7.93
N HIS A 41 14.55 32.24 -8.38
CA HIS A 41 13.35 33.01 -8.05
C HIS A 41 12.09 32.31 -8.59
N GLU A 42 12.10 31.90 -9.85
CA GLU A 42 11.02 31.13 -10.47
C GLU A 42 10.73 29.83 -9.71
N HIS A 43 11.76 29.11 -9.25
CA HIS A 43 11.59 27.92 -8.42
C HIS A 43 10.96 28.23 -7.06
N TYR A 44 11.38 29.31 -6.39
CA TYR A 44 10.80 29.74 -5.12
C TYR A 44 9.35 30.15 -5.27
N GLU A 45 8.99 30.89 -6.32
CA GLU A 45 7.61 31.29 -6.59
C GLU A 45 6.72 30.06 -6.86
N LYS A 46 7.19 29.12 -7.70
CA LYS A 46 6.49 27.85 -7.95
C LYS A 46 6.31 27.03 -6.67
N PHE A 47 7.35 26.91 -5.85
CA PHE A 47 7.26 26.16 -4.60
C PHE A 47 6.33 26.82 -3.58
N THR A 48 6.42 28.14 -3.42
CA THR A 48 5.59 28.91 -2.48
C THR A 48 4.12 28.87 -2.89
N SER A 49 3.84 29.02 -4.20
CA SER A 49 2.48 28.90 -4.72
C SER A 49 1.91 27.50 -4.56
N LEU A 50 2.72 26.44 -4.72
CA LEU A 50 2.30 25.07 -4.46
C LEU A 50 1.98 24.83 -2.98
N ILE A 51 2.83 25.29 -2.06
CA ILE A 51 2.56 25.22 -0.61
C ILE A 51 1.27 25.96 -0.26
N ALA A 52 1.05 27.15 -0.83
CA ALA A 52 -0.16 27.92 -0.57
C ALA A 52 -1.43 27.21 -1.07
N ARG A 53 -1.33 26.47 -2.19
CA ARG A 53 -2.46 25.72 -2.79
C ARG A 53 -2.68 24.35 -2.16
N LEU A 54 -1.67 23.74 -1.54
CA LEU A 54 -1.72 22.38 -1.01
C LEU A 54 -2.92 22.11 -0.06
N PRO A 55 -3.29 23.00 0.89
CA PRO A 55 -4.44 22.78 1.75
C PRO A 55 -5.77 22.77 1.00
N ILE A 56 -5.86 23.48 -0.12
CA ILE A 56 -7.07 23.53 -0.95
C ILE A 56 -7.14 22.24 -1.79
N LEU A 57 -6.06 21.92 -2.50
CA LEU A 57 -5.95 20.72 -3.32
C LEU A 57 -6.18 19.44 -2.52
N SER A 58 -5.67 19.37 -1.29
CA SER A 58 -5.90 18.21 -0.43
C SER A 58 -7.36 18.05 -0.03
N LYS A 59 -8.08 19.14 0.26
CA LYS A 59 -9.52 19.09 0.56
C LYS A 59 -10.35 18.66 -0.66
N GLU A 60 -10.04 19.21 -1.83
CA GLU A 60 -10.71 18.86 -3.08
C GLU A 60 -10.47 17.38 -3.41
N PHE A 61 -9.22 16.92 -3.30
CA PHE A 61 -8.88 15.52 -3.51
C PHE A 61 -9.61 14.57 -2.55
N ILE A 62 -9.67 14.91 -1.25
CA ILE A 62 -10.42 14.13 -0.26
C ILE A 62 -11.91 14.11 -0.63
N SER A 63 -12.48 15.24 -1.05
CA SER A 63 -13.89 15.33 -1.42
C SER A 63 -14.25 14.45 -2.62
N ILE A 64 -13.32 14.27 -3.57
CA ILE A 64 -13.46 13.31 -4.66
C ILE A 64 -13.50 11.90 -4.05
N VAL A 65 -12.47 11.50 -3.29
CA VAL A 65 -12.33 10.12 -2.79
C VAL A 65 -13.43 9.71 -1.81
N GLU A 66 -13.95 10.63 -1.01
CA GLU A 66 -15.00 10.38 -0.02
C GLU A 66 -16.43 10.44 -0.60
N ASN A 67 -16.59 10.79 -1.88
CA ASN A 67 -17.91 10.91 -2.49
C ASN A 67 -18.59 9.55 -2.68
N ARG A 68 -19.43 9.18 -1.72
CA ARG A 68 -20.18 7.91 -1.68
C ARG A 68 -21.29 7.81 -2.72
N ASN A 69 -21.64 8.91 -3.40
CA ASN A 69 -22.69 8.92 -4.41
C ASN A 69 -22.18 8.51 -5.80
N LYS A 70 -20.86 8.42 -5.98
CA LYS A 70 -20.23 8.03 -7.23
C LYS A 70 -19.79 6.58 -7.21
N THR A 71 -19.80 5.95 -8.39
CA THR A 71 -19.21 4.63 -8.58
C THR A 71 -17.68 4.70 -8.51
N LEU A 72 -17.04 3.57 -8.19
CA LEU A 72 -15.58 3.49 -8.14
C LEU A 72 -14.90 3.90 -9.46
N ASN A 73 -15.52 3.62 -10.61
CA ASN A 73 -14.99 3.98 -11.92
C ASN A 73 -15.05 5.49 -12.16
N GLU A 74 -16.14 6.15 -11.76
CA GLU A 74 -16.29 7.60 -11.85
C GLU A 74 -15.29 8.31 -10.93
N LEU A 75 -15.14 7.82 -9.69
CA LEU A 75 -14.14 8.33 -8.76
C LEU A 75 -12.72 8.21 -9.31
N LYS A 76 -12.40 7.08 -9.95
CA LYS A 76 -11.09 6.85 -10.57
C LYS A 76 -10.85 7.83 -11.73
N ALA A 77 -11.85 8.05 -12.58
CA ALA A 77 -11.75 9.00 -13.69
C ALA A 77 -11.55 10.43 -13.18
N GLU A 78 -12.39 10.89 -12.26
CA GLU A 78 -12.33 12.25 -11.69
C GLU A 78 -11.01 12.51 -10.95
N ARG A 79 -10.54 11.52 -10.19
CA ARG A 79 -9.23 11.57 -9.54
C ARG A 79 -8.09 11.71 -10.57
N ASN A 80 -8.12 10.93 -11.65
CA ASN A 80 -7.08 11.00 -12.67
C ASN A 80 -7.09 12.34 -13.40
N THR A 81 -8.29 12.88 -13.69
CA THR A 81 -8.45 14.24 -14.24
C THR A 81 -7.86 15.28 -13.29
N PHE A 82 -8.23 15.24 -12.00
CA PHE A 82 -7.71 16.16 -10.99
C PHE A 82 -6.17 16.12 -10.88
N LEU A 83 -5.58 14.93 -10.88
CA LEU A 83 -4.12 14.78 -10.81
C LEU A 83 -3.41 15.35 -12.04
N SER A 84 -4.01 15.19 -13.23
CA SER A 84 -3.49 15.76 -14.47
C SER A 84 -3.61 17.29 -14.51
N GLU A 85 -4.73 17.84 -14.04
CA GLU A 85 -4.98 19.30 -14.02
C GLU A 85 -4.02 20.05 -13.08
N HIS A 86 -3.54 19.38 -12.04
CA HIS A 86 -2.64 19.95 -11.04
C HIS A 86 -1.19 19.48 -11.17
N GLU A 87 -0.82 18.80 -12.27
CA GLU A 87 0.54 18.31 -12.55
C GLU A 87 1.13 17.44 -11.41
N LEU A 88 0.28 16.61 -10.77
CA LEU A 88 0.63 15.79 -9.61
C LEU A 88 1.12 14.38 -10.00
N ASP A 89 2.00 14.28 -10.99
CA ASP A 89 2.44 13.02 -11.60
C ASP A 89 3.03 12.02 -10.59
N LYS A 90 3.80 12.51 -9.61
CA LYS A 90 4.38 11.65 -8.55
C LYS A 90 3.30 11.02 -7.66
N VAL A 91 2.20 11.75 -7.43
CA VAL A 91 1.06 11.24 -6.65
C VAL A 91 0.30 10.21 -7.48
N ALA A 92 0.12 10.46 -8.78
CA ALA A 92 -0.48 9.49 -9.71
C ALA A 92 0.32 8.18 -9.76
N GLN A 93 1.65 8.24 -9.88
CA GLN A 93 2.52 7.07 -9.87
C GLN A 93 2.39 6.25 -8.58
N PHE A 94 2.40 6.92 -7.42
CA PHE A 94 2.23 6.25 -6.12
C PHE A 94 0.87 5.55 -6.01
N ILE A 95 -0.20 6.19 -6.49
CA ILE A 95 -1.55 5.61 -6.48
C ILE A 95 -1.62 4.36 -7.39
N GLU A 96 -1.02 4.41 -8.57
CA GLU A 96 -0.96 3.25 -9.47
C GLU A 96 -0.19 2.08 -8.86
N GLU A 97 0.95 2.34 -8.20
CA GLU A 97 1.73 1.32 -7.51
C GLU A 97 0.90 0.66 -6.39
N MET A 98 0.18 1.46 -5.61
CA MET A 98 -0.74 0.98 -4.58
C MET A 98 -1.90 0.16 -5.17
N GLU A 99 -2.45 0.54 -6.32
CA GLU A 99 -3.48 -0.24 -7.03
C GLU A 99 -2.94 -1.59 -7.51
N LYS A 100 -1.75 -1.62 -8.10
CA LYS A 100 -1.10 -2.87 -8.54
C LYS A 100 -0.85 -3.82 -7.38
N SER A 101 -0.23 -3.32 -6.30
CA SER A 101 0.01 -4.11 -5.09
C SER A 101 -1.29 -4.71 -4.55
N ARG A 102 -2.36 -3.91 -4.48
CA ARG A 102 -3.67 -4.38 -4.02
C ARG A 102 -4.24 -5.47 -4.93
N HIS A 103 -4.12 -5.32 -6.24
CA HIS A 103 -4.57 -6.33 -7.21
C HIS A 103 -3.80 -7.64 -7.05
N GLU A 104 -2.47 -7.58 -6.89
CA GLU A 104 -1.65 -8.76 -6.61
C GLU A 104 -2.07 -9.48 -5.31
N HIS A 105 -2.41 -8.71 -4.27
CA HIS A 105 -2.92 -9.28 -3.02
C HIS A 105 -4.28 -9.98 -3.23
N TYR A 106 -5.17 -9.39 -4.04
CA TYR A 106 -6.45 -10.02 -4.38
C TYR A 106 -6.25 -11.32 -5.16
N GLU A 107 -5.40 -11.35 -6.18
CA GLU A 107 -5.11 -12.57 -6.95
C GLU A 107 -4.51 -13.69 -6.07
N LYS A 108 -3.57 -13.34 -5.18
CA LYS A 108 -3.03 -14.29 -4.19
C LYS A 108 -4.11 -14.82 -3.25
N PHE A 109 -5.03 -13.97 -2.82
CA PHE A 109 -6.14 -14.37 -1.95
C PHE A 109 -7.15 -15.27 -2.68
N THR A 110 -7.56 -14.90 -3.88
CA THR A 110 -8.50 -15.67 -4.71
C THR A 110 -7.95 -17.04 -5.05
N SER A 111 -6.67 -17.12 -5.46
CA SER A 111 -6.00 -18.39 -5.74
C SER A 111 -5.88 -19.27 -4.49
N LEU A 112 -5.66 -18.69 -3.31
CA LEU A 112 -5.66 -19.41 -2.04
C LEU A 112 -7.07 -19.97 -1.73
N ILE A 113 -8.12 -19.17 -1.86
CA ILE A 113 -9.50 -19.62 -1.66
C ILE A 113 -9.84 -20.79 -2.59
N ALA A 114 -9.45 -20.71 -3.86
CA ALA A 114 -9.71 -21.77 -4.83
C ALA A 114 -9.02 -23.10 -4.48
N ARG A 115 -7.84 -23.05 -3.85
CA ARG A 115 -7.05 -24.24 -3.48
C ARG A 115 -7.49 -24.86 -2.16
N LEU A 116 -8.03 -24.06 -1.24
CA LEU A 116 -8.40 -24.50 0.11
C LEU A 116 -9.33 -25.73 0.15
N PRO A 117 -10.38 -25.87 -0.69
CA PRO A 117 -11.27 -27.04 -0.66
C PRO A 117 -10.57 -28.37 -0.99
N VAL A 118 -9.57 -28.35 -1.87
CA VAL A 118 -8.81 -29.55 -2.26
C VAL A 118 -7.81 -29.91 -1.17
N LEU A 119 -7.08 -28.92 -0.68
CA LEU A 119 -6.06 -29.11 0.34
C LEU A 119 -6.65 -29.41 1.72
N SER A 120 -7.84 -28.93 2.04
CA SER A 120 -8.54 -29.22 3.29
C SER A 120 -8.92 -30.69 3.40
N LYS A 121 -9.34 -31.33 2.30
CA LYS A 121 -9.58 -32.78 2.27
C LYS A 121 -8.31 -33.56 2.56
N LYS A 122 -7.19 -33.19 1.93
CA LYS A 122 -5.87 -33.81 2.18
C LYS A 122 -5.38 -33.56 3.61
N PHE A 123 -5.63 -32.37 4.16
CA PHE A 123 -5.26 -32.06 5.54
C PHE A 123 -6.08 -32.86 6.55
N ILE A 124 -7.40 -32.96 6.38
CA ILE A 124 -8.27 -33.77 7.23
C ILE A 124 -7.86 -35.24 7.17
N SER A 125 -7.57 -35.77 5.98
CA SER A 125 -7.14 -37.17 5.84
C SER A 125 -5.79 -37.47 6.52
N ILE A 126 -4.91 -36.48 6.67
CA ILE A 126 -3.68 -36.59 7.48
C ILE A 126 -4.03 -36.56 8.98
N VAL A 127 -4.88 -35.62 9.42
CA VAL A 127 -5.14 -35.41 10.85
C VAL A 127 -6.02 -36.51 11.45
N GLU A 128 -6.97 -37.04 10.70
CA GLU A 128 -7.92 -38.07 11.14
C GLU A 128 -7.46 -39.50 10.82
N ASN A 129 -6.26 -39.71 10.29
CA ASN A 129 -5.79 -41.05 9.94
C ASN A 129 -5.53 -41.91 11.19
N SER A 130 -6.46 -42.79 11.51
CA SER A 130 -6.37 -43.72 12.64
C SER A 130 -5.35 -44.85 12.44
N ASN A 131 -4.91 -45.08 11.21
CA ASN A 131 -4.09 -46.25 10.85
C ASN A 131 -2.58 -45.95 10.88
N LYS A 132 -2.19 -44.69 11.12
CA LYS A 132 -0.78 -44.26 11.14
C LYS A 132 -0.30 -43.98 12.55
N THR A 133 0.99 -44.21 12.77
CA THR A 133 1.65 -43.82 14.02
C THR A 133 1.81 -42.31 14.12
N LEU A 134 1.97 -41.79 15.35
CA LEU A 134 2.15 -40.35 15.58
C LEU A 134 3.37 -39.76 14.83
N ASN A 135 4.44 -40.56 14.67
CA ASN A 135 5.65 -40.11 13.99
C ASN A 135 5.45 -40.01 12.47
N GLU A 136 4.73 -40.95 11.86
CA GLU A 136 4.36 -40.89 10.45
C GLU A 136 3.43 -39.71 10.15
N LEU A 137 2.45 -39.47 11.03
CA LEU A 137 1.56 -38.31 10.95
C LEU A 137 2.32 -36.98 11.07
N LYS A 138 3.33 -36.91 11.94
CA LYS A 138 4.21 -35.74 12.05
C LYS A 138 5.04 -35.55 10.78
N GLY A 139 5.56 -36.62 10.20
CA GLY A 139 6.30 -36.57 8.93
C GLY A 139 5.44 -36.00 7.80
N GLU A 140 4.26 -36.57 7.58
CA GLU A 140 3.34 -36.12 6.52
C GLU A 140 2.86 -34.68 6.71
N ARG A 141 2.64 -34.29 7.96
CA ARG A 141 2.28 -32.91 8.31
C ARG A 141 3.40 -31.93 8.01
N ASN A 142 4.65 -32.31 8.27
CA ASN A 142 5.81 -31.47 7.97
C ASN A 142 6.02 -31.35 6.46
N THR A 143 5.86 -32.44 5.71
CA THR A 143 5.89 -32.41 4.24
C THR A 143 4.78 -31.51 3.70
N PHE A 144 3.55 -31.66 4.19
CA PHE A 144 2.43 -30.81 3.80
C PHE A 144 2.64 -29.34 4.15
N LEU A 145 3.21 -29.04 5.33
CA LEU A 145 3.58 -27.67 5.73
C LEU A 145 4.64 -27.08 4.81
N SER A 146 5.63 -27.86 4.37
CA SER A 146 6.68 -27.37 3.47
C SER A 146 6.15 -27.08 2.06
N GLU A 147 5.15 -27.83 1.59
CA GLU A 147 4.54 -27.65 0.27
C GLU A 147 3.46 -26.56 0.26
N HIS A 148 2.76 -26.37 1.38
CA HIS A 148 1.55 -25.55 1.47
C HIS A 148 1.50 -24.73 2.78
N GLU A 149 2.54 -23.93 3.03
CA GLU A 149 2.76 -23.27 4.32
C GLU A 149 1.57 -22.39 4.76
N LEU A 150 1.06 -21.55 3.85
CA LEU A 150 -0.01 -20.59 4.12
C LEU A 150 -1.35 -21.31 4.35
N GLU A 151 -1.69 -22.25 3.46
CA GLU A 151 -2.90 -23.03 3.56
C GLU A 151 -2.91 -23.88 4.83
N TYR A 152 -1.77 -24.49 5.16
CA TYR A 152 -1.59 -25.23 6.42
C TYR A 152 -1.79 -24.34 7.65
N LYS A 153 -1.24 -23.11 7.67
CA LYS A 153 -1.47 -22.16 8.78
C LYS A 153 -2.95 -21.84 8.95
N ILE A 154 -3.67 -21.58 7.86
CA ILE A 154 -5.11 -21.30 7.89
C ILE A 154 -5.91 -22.52 8.38
N MET A 155 -5.65 -23.69 7.81
CA MET A 155 -6.38 -24.92 8.16
C MET A 155 -6.08 -25.39 9.57
N SER A 156 -4.83 -25.30 10.03
CA SER A 156 -4.47 -25.64 11.41
C SER A 156 -5.09 -24.67 12.42
N TYR A 157 -5.23 -23.39 12.08
CA TYR A 157 -5.97 -22.42 12.90
C TYR A 157 -7.47 -22.75 12.95
N ALA A 158 -8.09 -23.01 11.79
CA ALA A 158 -9.49 -23.42 11.71
C ALA A 158 -9.77 -24.71 12.48
N TRP A 159 -8.89 -25.72 12.35
CA TRP A 159 -8.97 -26.99 13.08
C TRP A 159 -8.88 -26.80 14.59
N LYS A 160 -7.96 -25.93 15.06
CA LYS A 160 -7.86 -25.57 16.48
C LYS A 160 -9.13 -24.90 16.97
N LEU A 161 -9.76 -24.02 16.18
CA LEU A 161 -11.02 -23.37 16.54
C LEU A 161 -12.18 -24.37 16.63
N ALA A 162 -12.30 -25.26 15.64
CA ALA A 162 -13.33 -26.29 15.60
C ALA A 162 -13.22 -27.29 16.75
N ASN A 163 -12.00 -27.68 17.11
CA ASN A 163 -11.71 -28.71 18.11
C ASN A 163 -11.35 -28.16 19.50
N ARG A 164 -11.64 -26.88 19.79
CA ARG A 164 -11.44 -26.35 21.15
C ARG A 164 -12.32 -27.12 22.14
N PRO A 165 -11.80 -27.55 23.30
CA PRO A 165 -12.61 -28.17 24.34
C PRO A 165 -13.77 -27.24 24.74
N ARG A 166 -15.01 -27.76 24.72
CA ARG A 166 -16.23 -27.01 25.07
C ARG A 166 -16.20 -26.32 26.45
N ARG A 167 -15.25 -26.67 27.32
CA ARG A 167 -15.08 -26.07 28.66
C ARG A 167 -14.66 -24.58 28.66
N LEU A 168 -14.24 -24.03 27.52
CA LEU A 168 -13.95 -22.59 27.37
C LEU A 168 -15.08 -21.78 26.70
N ARG A 169 -16.16 -22.43 26.19
CA ARG A 169 -17.31 -21.70 25.61
C ARG A 169 -18.21 -21.02 26.65
N ARG A 170 -18.02 -21.28 27.96
CA ARG A 170 -18.83 -20.71 29.06
C ARG A 170 -18.20 -19.53 29.81
N ARG A 171 -17.20 -18.84 29.24
CA ARG A 171 -16.65 -17.59 29.81
C ARG A 171 -16.76 -16.38 28.88
N VAL A 172 -17.73 -16.39 27.96
CA VAL A 172 -18.19 -15.15 27.31
C VAL A 172 -19.69 -15.08 27.56
N GLY A 173 -20.05 -14.43 28.65
CA GLY A 173 -21.42 -14.20 29.10
C GLY A 173 -21.39 -13.05 30.10
N ARG A 174 -22.07 -11.94 29.75
CA ARG A 174 -21.89 -10.54 30.17
C ARG A 174 -20.71 -9.90 29.43
N ASP A 175 -20.86 -9.29 28.25
CA ASP A 175 -21.89 -8.33 27.90
C ASP A 175 -22.55 -8.64 26.56
N SER A 176 -23.88 -8.67 26.61
CA SER A 176 -24.78 -8.89 25.49
C SER A 176 -24.82 -7.68 24.56
N ILE A 177 -24.23 -7.80 23.37
CA ILE A 177 -24.78 -7.12 22.20
C ILE A 177 -25.98 -7.96 21.72
N PRO A 178 -27.19 -7.40 21.56
CA PRO A 178 -28.36 -8.19 21.20
C PRO A 178 -28.21 -8.80 19.79
N TRP A 179 -28.08 -10.13 19.75
CA TRP A 179 -28.13 -10.97 18.55
C TRP A 179 -29.57 -11.13 18.03
N ALA A 180 -30.26 -10.03 17.75
CA ALA A 180 -31.54 -10.03 17.05
C ALA A 180 -31.31 -9.38 15.68
N GLY A 181 -30.95 -10.18 14.66
CA GLY A 181 -30.78 -9.68 13.30
C GLY A 181 -30.11 -10.64 12.31
N MET A 182 -29.45 -11.71 12.78
CA MET A 182 -28.67 -12.59 11.90
C MET A 182 -29.47 -13.81 11.39
N LYS A 183 -30.74 -13.62 11.02
CA LYS A 183 -31.52 -14.62 10.26
C LYS A 183 -31.55 -14.33 8.76
N GLU A 184 -31.07 -13.18 8.30
CA GLU A 184 -31.11 -12.82 6.87
C GLU A 184 -29.78 -13.06 6.14
N SER A 185 -28.67 -13.23 6.85
CA SER A 185 -27.34 -13.41 6.21
C SER A 185 -27.09 -14.80 5.63
N SER A 186 -27.91 -15.81 5.95
CA SER A 186 -27.78 -17.15 5.33
C SER A 186 -28.45 -17.25 3.97
N ALA A 187 -29.38 -16.35 3.63
CA ALA A 187 -30.03 -16.32 2.32
C ALA A 187 -29.12 -15.70 1.25
N VAL A 188 -28.34 -14.67 1.60
CA VAL A 188 -27.45 -13.97 0.65
C VAL A 188 -26.24 -14.82 0.23
N LEU A 189 -25.81 -15.77 1.07
CA LEU A 189 -24.69 -16.68 0.75
C LEU A 189 -25.11 -17.89 -0.12
N ALA A 190 -26.40 -18.11 -0.31
CA ALA A 190 -26.90 -19.21 -1.16
C ALA A 190 -27.07 -18.81 -2.63
N GLU A 191 -26.98 -17.52 -2.97
CA GLU A 191 -27.06 -17.04 -4.37
C GLU A 191 -25.69 -16.91 -5.06
N PHE A 192 -24.59 -17.23 -4.37
CA PHE A 192 -23.22 -17.12 -4.90
C PHE A 192 -22.47 -18.46 -5.01
N PHE A 193 -23.15 -19.61 -4.82
CA PHE A 193 -22.59 -20.95 -5.04
C PHE A 193 -23.48 -21.81 -5.92
#